data_AF-W5NW21-F1
#
_entry.id   AF-W5NW21-F1
#
_cell.length_a   1.000
_cell.length_b   1.000
_cell.length_c   1.000
_cell.angle_alpha   90.00
_cell.angle_beta   90.00
_cell.angle_gamma   90.00
#
_symmetry.space_group_name_H-M   'P 1'
#
loop_
_entity.id
_entity.type
_entity.pdbx_description
1 polymer ?
#
loop_
_entity_poly.entity_id
_entity_poly.type
_entity_poly.pdbx_seq_one_letter_code
_entity_poly.pdbx_strand_id
1 'polypeptide(L)'
;MAWSPLLLTLVALCTGSWAQALLTQPPSVSRTLGQRITLSRTGSSSNTGVYVSWHQQLPGSAPTLLIYSSRVPDRFSGSKSGSSASLTISVQTEDDADYCC
;
A
#
# COMPACT_ATOMS: atom_id res chain seq x y z
N MET A 1 -39.53 -31.08 -3.26
CA MET A 1 -38.83 -30.01 -2.49
C MET A 1 -37.44 -30.53 -2.11
N ALA A 2 -36.47 -30.48 -3.03
CA ALA A 2 -35.12 -31.02 -2.82
C ALA A 2 -34.01 -29.99 -3.15
N TRP A 3 -34.38 -28.73 -3.35
CA TRP A 3 -33.45 -27.65 -3.70
C TRP A 3 -32.91 -26.88 -2.49
N SER A 4 -33.58 -26.98 -1.33
CA SER A 4 -33.12 -26.37 -0.08
C SER A 4 -31.72 -26.83 0.37
N PRO A 5 -31.32 -28.12 0.31
CA PRO A 5 -29.97 -28.50 0.69
C PRO A 5 -28.90 -28.03 -0.30
N LEU A 6 -29.24 -27.93 -1.59
CA LEU A 6 -28.35 -27.42 -2.64
C LEU A 6 -28.10 -25.91 -2.52
N LEU A 7 -29.12 -25.14 -2.13
CA LEU A 7 -28.97 -23.70 -1.90
C LEU A 7 -28.09 -23.43 -0.66
N LEU A 8 -28.25 -24.23 0.40
CA LEU A 8 -27.47 -24.11 1.63
C LEU A 8 -25.98 -24.43 1.43
N THR A 9 -25.64 -25.44 0.62
CA THR A 9 -24.24 -25.73 0.29
C THR A 9 -23.62 -24.65 -0.60
N LEU A 10 -24.39 -24.06 -1.53
CA LEU A 10 -23.91 -22.98 -2.38
C LEU A 10 -23.58 -21.71 -1.58
N VAL A 11 -24.40 -21.34 -0.59
CA VAL A 11 -24.15 -20.18 0.28
C VAL A 11 -22.91 -20.40 1.16
N ALA A 12 -22.67 -21.63 1.62
CA ALA A 12 -21.49 -21.97 2.42
C ALA A 12 -20.17 -21.92 1.63
N LEU A 13 -20.22 -22.05 0.29
CA LEU A 13 -19.06 -21.90 -0.58
C LEU A 13 -18.72 -20.43 -0.89
N CYS A 14 -19.65 -19.51 -0.63
CA CYS A 14 -19.47 -18.07 -0.87
C CYS A 14 -18.85 -17.32 0.33
N THR A 15 -18.71 -17.95 1.50
CA THR A 15 -18.10 -17.35 2.70
C THR A 15 -16.60 -17.62 2.85
N GLY A 16 -15.97 -18.18 1.82
CA GLY A 16 -14.51 -18.15 1.68
C GLY A 16 -14.05 -16.70 1.46
N SER A 17 -13.89 -15.94 2.55
CA SER A 17 -13.27 -14.63 2.51
C SER A 17 -11.81 -14.82 2.15
N TRP A 18 -11.49 -14.53 0.88
CA TRP A 18 -10.12 -14.37 0.42
C TRP A 18 -9.58 -13.13 1.11
N ALA A 19 -9.06 -13.28 2.34
CA ALA A 19 -8.35 -12.23 3.02
C ALA A 19 -7.12 -11.90 2.16
N GLN A 20 -7.26 -10.86 1.32
CA GLN A 20 -6.15 -10.29 0.58
C GLN A 20 -5.11 -9.86 1.60
N ALA A 21 -3.86 -10.28 1.38
CA ALA A 21 -2.81 -10.19 2.37
C ALA A 21 -2.71 -8.80 3.01
N LEU A 22 -2.80 -8.78 4.34
CA LEU A 22 -2.93 -7.57 5.13
C LEU A 22 -1.74 -6.65 4.91
N LEU A 23 -2.05 -5.42 4.53
CA LEU A 23 -1.09 -4.34 4.44
C LEU A 23 -1.25 -3.40 5.63
N THR A 24 -0.21 -3.26 6.44
CA THR A 24 -0.24 -2.33 7.58
C THR A 24 0.63 -1.12 7.28
N GLN A 25 0.00 0.06 7.20
CA GLN A 25 0.66 1.37 7.14
C GLN A 25 0.13 2.27 8.27
N PRO A 26 0.92 3.23 8.79
CA PRO A 26 0.42 4.19 9.75
C PRO A 26 -0.71 5.03 9.13
N PRO A 27 -1.75 5.41 9.92
CA PRO A 27 -2.96 6.02 9.38
C PRO A 27 -2.73 7.43 8.83
N SER A 28 -1.84 8.22 9.42
CA SER A 28 -1.49 9.58 9.00
C SER A 28 -0.26 10.08 9.75
N VAL A 29 0.57 10.91 9.12
CA VAL A 29 1.71 11.55 9.78
C VAL A 29 1.81 13.00 9.31
N SER A 30 2.09 13.93 10.23
CA SER A 30 2.35 15.35 9.90
C SER A 30 3.79 15.72 10.26
N ARG A 31 4.44 16.52 9.42
CA ARG A 31 5.83 16.95 9.53
C ARG A 31 6.02 18.36 9.01
N THR A 32 7.03 19.07 9.53
CA THR A 32 7.41 20.38 9.03
C THR A 32 8.19 20.29 7.72
N LEU A 33 8.08 21.33 6.89
CA LEU A 33 8.84 21.46 5.65
C LEU A 33 10.34 21.28 5.89
N GLY A 34 11.00 20.57 4.97
CA GLY A 34 12.43 20.25 5.05
C GLY A 34 12.78 19.10 6.00
N GLN A 35 11.85 18.61 6.83
CA GLN A 35 12.10 17.42 7.64
C GLN A 35 12.02 16.15 6.77
N ARG A 36 12.78 15.12 7.16
CA ARG A 36 12.63 13.80 6.56
C ARG A 36 11.59 12.97 7.29
N ILE A 37 10.75 12.31 6.53
CA ILE A 37 9.82 11.29 7.01
C ILE A 37 10.15 9.95 6.35
N THR A 38 9.94 8.85 7.07
CA THR A 38 9.98 7.51 6.49
C THR A 38 8.63 6.86 6.65
N LEU A 39 7.97 6.59 5.53
CA LEU A 39 6.77 5.77 5.44
C LEU A 39 7.20 4.31 5.36
N SER A 40 6.56 3.44 6.13
CA SER A 40 6.86 2.02 6.13
C SER A 40 5.61 1.18 5.92
N ARG A 41 5.82 0.06 5.24
CA ARG A 41 4.84 -0.99 4.99
C ARG A 41 5.45 -2.29 5.45
N THR A 42 4.64 -3.13 6.08
CA THR A 42 4.93 -4.55 6.26
C THR A 42 3.79 -5.36 5.67
N GLY A 43 4.13 -6.37 4.86
CA GLY A 43 3.19 -7.32 4.29
C GLY A 43 3.60 -8.77 4.56
N SER A 44 2.84 -9.71 4.02
CA SER A 44 3.22 -11.12 3.96
C SER A 44 4.18 -11.38 2.80
N SER A 45 4.98 -12.45 2.90
CA SER A 45 5.87 -12.92 1.83
C SER A 45 5.14 -13.21 0.52
N SER A 46 3.85 -13.56 0.59
CA SER A 46 2.98 -13.78 -0.58
C SER A 46 2.54 -12.50 -1.30
N ASN A 47 2.58 -11.34 -0.64
CA ASN A 47 2.10 -10.06 -1.18
C ASN A 47 3.21 -9.07 -1.52
N THR A 48 4.46 -9.45 -1.21
CA THR A 48 5.64 -8.62 -1.48
C THR A 48 6.33 -9.12 -2.74
N GLY A 49 5.70 -8.81 -3.89
CA GLY A 49 6.27 -9.03 -5.21
C GLY A 49 7.69 -8.46 -5.33
N VAL A 50 8.46 -8.90 -6.33
CA VAL A 50 9.89 -8.55 -6.50
C VAL A 50 10.13 -7.03 -6.39
N TYR A 51 9.19 -6.23 -6.90
CA TYR A 51 9.23 -4.78 -6.89
C TYR A 51 8.09 -4.19 -6.04
N VAL A 52 8.38 -3.12 -5.31
CA VAL A 52 7.39 -2.30 -4.61
C VAL A 52 7.25 -0.99 -5.38
N SER A 53 6.03 -0.60 -5.65
CA SER A 53 5.72 0.67 -6.34
C SER A 53 5.08 1.60 -5.34
N TRP A 54 5.49 2.86 -5.30
CA TRP A 54 4.89 3.87 -4.43
C TRP A 54 4.09 4.84 -5.26
N HIS A 55 2.91 5.19 -4.76
CA HIS A 55 2.01 6.15 -5.37
C HIS A 55 1.69 7.27 -4.38
N GLN A 56 1.54 8.47 -4.92
CA GLN A 56 1.06 9.66 -4.23
C GLN A 56 -0.27 10.07 -4.83
N GLN A 57 -1.23 10.37 -3.98
CA GLN A 57 -2.53 10.87 -4.40
C GLN A 57 -2.81 12.20 -3.71
N LEU A 58 -2.86 13.27 -4.51
CA LEU A 58 -3.34 14.56 -4.04
C LEU A 58 -4.88 14.54 -3.91
N PRO A 59 -5.45 15.32 -2.98
CA PRO A 59 -6.90 15.45 -2.86
C PRO A 59 -7.56 15.78 -4.20
N GLY A 60 -8.54 14.98 -4.61
CA GLY A 60 -9.27 15.17 -5.87
C GLY A 60 -8.50 14.79 -7.15
N SER A 61 -7.30 14.22 -7.04
CA SER A 61 -6.48 13.79 -8.18
C SER A 61 -6.37 12.26 -8.26
N ALA A 62 -5.96 11.76 -9.43
CA ALA A 62 -5.63 10.36 -9.62
C ALA A 62 -4.26 10.02 -8.95
N PRO A 63 -4.05 8.77 -8.50
CA PRO A 63 -2.75 8.33 -7.99
C PRO A 63 -1.64 8.50 -9.02
N THR A 64 -0.53 9.11 -8.60
CA THR A 64 0.68 9.31 -9.39
C THR A 64 1.78 8.38 -8.91
N LEU A 65 2.42 7.67 -9.85
CA LEU A 65 3.53 6.77 -9.54
C LEU A 65 4.79 7.58 -9.20
N LEU A 66 5.31 7.40 -7.98
CA LEU A 66 6.53 8.05 -7.49
C LEU A 66 7.77 7.19 -7.68
N ILE A 67 7.68 5.92 -7.28
CA ILE A 67 8.79 4.97 -7.37
C ILE A 67 8.30 3.73 -8.08
N TYR A 68 9.08 3.31 -9.07
CA TYR A 68 8.92 2.01 -9.72
C TYR A 68 10.29 1.36 -9.85
N SER A 69 10.48 0.23 -9.19
CA SER A 69 11.77 -0.47 -9.14
C SER A 69 12.89 0.48 -8.63
N SER A 70 13.95 0.69 -9.41
CA SER A 70 15.09 1.56 -9.07
C SER A 70 14.96 3.00 -9.54
N ARG A 71 13.85 3.38 -10.19
CA ARG A 71 13.64 4.76 -10.65
C ARG A 71 13.05 5.57 -9.51
N VAL A 72 13.90 6.37 -8.87
CA VAL A 72 13.56 7.18 -7.71
C VAL A 72 13.99 8.62 -7.98
N PRO A 73 13.08 9.61 -7.90
CA PRO A 73 13.45 11.03 -8.01
C PRO A 73 14.31 11.47 -6.81
N ASP A 74 15.19 12.45 -7.00
CA ASP A 74 16.25 12.87 -6.04
C ASP A 74 15.79 13.16 -4.59
N ARG A 75 14.52 13.52 -4.40
CA ARG A 75 13.94 13.82 -3.07
C ARG A 75 13.42 12.59 -2.32
N PHE A 76 13.28 11.46 -3.01
CA PHE A 76 12.74 10.22 -2.49
C PHE A 76 13.86 9.19 -2.33
N SER A 77 13.69 8.26 -1.40
CA SER A 77 14.54 7.09 -1.28
C SER A 77 13.68 5.90 -0.88
N GLY A 78 13.60 4.90 -1.75
CA GLY A 78 12.88 3.65 -1.48
C GLY A 78 13.83 2.56 -1.03
N SER A 79 13.43 1.76 -0.04
CA SER A 79 14.14 0.52 0.30
C SER A 79 13.17 -0.64 0.52
N LYS A 80 13.65 -1.87 0.29
CA LYS A 80 12.92 -3.11 0.55
C LYS A 80 13.82 -4.08 1.28
N SER A 81 13.31 -4.69 2.35
CA SER A 81 13.97 -5.76 3.09
C SER A 81 12.94 -6.83 3.44
N GLY A 82 13.14 -8.05 2.93
CA GLY A 82 12.18 -9.14 3.10
C GLY A 82 10.78 -8.75 2.63
N SER A 83 9.81 -8.80 3.56
CA SER A 83 8.41 -8.41 3.33
C SER A 83 8.08 -6.99 3.78
N SER A 84 9.09 -6.19 4.11
CA SER A 84 8.94 -4.78 4.49
C SER A 84 9.51 -3.86 3.42
N ALA A 85 8.83 -2.73 3.22
CA ALA A 85 9.28 -1.68 2.33
C ALA A 85 9.19 -0.32 3.03
N SER A 86 10.07 0.60 2.66
CA SER A 86 10.05 1.95 3.19
C SER A 86 10.31 2.98 2.11
N LEU A 87 9.75 4.17 2.32
CA LEU A 87 9.90 5.35 1.49
C LEU A 87 10.29 6.52 2.38
N THR A 88 11.49 7.04 2.18
CA THR A 88 11.96 8.26 2.83
C THR A 88 11.75 9.45 1.90
N ILE A 89 11.17 10.53 2.43
CA ILE A 89 10.82 11.75 1.70
C ILE A 89 11.35 12.95 2.50
N SER A 90 11.90 13.95 1.80
CA SER A 90 12.15 15.27 2.38
C SER A 90 10.96 16.18 2.12
N VAL A 91 10.19 16.46 3.17
CA VAL A 91 8.85 17.06 3.10
C VAL A 91 8.89 18.43 2.43
N GLN A 92 8.07 18.58 1.39
CA GLN A 92 7.82 19.80 0.65
C GLN A 92 6.33 20.16 0.66
N THR A 93 6.00 21.33 0.10
CA THR A 93 4.64 21.88 0.08
C THR A 93 3.65 20.99 -0.67
N GLU A 94 4.12 20.24 -1.66
CA GLU A 94 3.38 19.31 -2.49
C GLU A 94 3.16 17.93 -1.84
N ASP A 95 3.72 17.68 -0.65
CA ASP A 95 3.66 16.38 0.01
C ASP A 95 2.46 16.23 0.96
N ASP A 96 1.50 17.17 0.94
CA ASP A 96 0.19 17.03 1.58
C ASP A 96 -0.71 16.13 0.72
N ALA A 97 -0.50 14.81 0.85
CA ALA A 97 -1.06 13.80 -0.01
C ALA A 97 -1.20 12.44 0.70
N ASP A 98 -2.06 11.58 0.15
CA ASP A 98 -2.13 10.19 0.54
C ASP A 98 -1.04 9.39 -0.17
N TYR A 99 -0.32 8.56 0.59
CA TYR A 99 0.73 7.69 0.08
C TYR A 99 0.34 6.22 0.24
N CYS A 100 0.42 5.46 -0.85
CA CYS A 100 0.15 4.02 -0.86
C CYS A 100 1.20 3.29 -1.70
N CYS A 101 1.33 1.98 -1.51
CA CYS A 101 2.21 1.13 -2.33
C CYS A 101 1.53 -0.15 -2.82
#